data_AF-A0A957J4L5-F1
#
_entry.id   AF-A0A957J4L5-F1
#
_cell.length_a   1.000
_cell.length_b   1.000
_cell.length_c   1.000
_cell.angle_alpha   90.00
_cell.angle_beta   90.00
_cell.angle_gamma   90.00
#
_symmetry.space_group_name_H-M   'P 1'
#
loop_
_entity.id
_entity.type
_entity.pdbx_description
1 polymer ?
#
loop_
_entity_poly.entity_id
_entity_poly.type
_entity_poly.pdbx_seq_one_letter_code
_entity_poly.pdbx_strand_id
1 'polypeptide(L)'
;MLARFHWLQQFNQPVVQLRRVSAQAAFAGRRLLAGLTAVFGLWVTYRAMWQPAWIARLPGTFTELLSLSEVAGAVTLICLWIVVAWQYRRRDVVTIPAVDVDTLYALSPYDFEIFVAQLFRKKGYRVTHRG
;
A
#
# COMPACT_ATOMS: atom_id res chain seq x y z
N MET A 1 1.47 0.50 -45.67
CA MET A 1 0.60 -0.38 -44.87
C MET A 1 1.36 -0.79 -43.62
N LEU A 2 1.14 -0.12 -42.49
CA LEU A 2 1.74 -0.47 -41.20
C LEU A 2 0.89 -1.56 -40.54
N ALA A 3 1.40 -2.79 -40.50
CA ALA A 3 0.83 -3.87 -39.71
C ALA A 3 0.92 -3.47 -38.23
N ARG A 4 -0.17 -2.87 -37.74
CA ARG A 4 -0.34 -2.35 -36.40
C ARG A 4 -0.20 -3.50 -35.39
N PHE A 5 0.92 -3.53 -34.67
CA PHE A 5 1.29 -4.44 -33.58
C PHE A 5 0.14 -4.69 -32.58
N HIS A 6 -0.71 -5.69 -32.83
CA HIS A 6 -1.81 -6.09 -31.95
C HIS A 6 -1.39 -7.17 -30.93
N TRP A 7 -0.35 -7.96 -31.22
CA TRP A 7 0.09 -9.05 -30.35
C TRP A 7 0.77 -8.59 -29.04
N LEU A 8 1.38 -7.39 -29.00
CA LEU A 8 1.99 -6.85 -27.78
C LEU A 8 0.97 -6.48 -26.70
N GLN A 9 -0.29 -6.27 -27.10
CA GLN A 9 -1.34 -5.81 -26.20
C GLN A 9 -1.87 -6.94 -25.31
N GLN A 10 -1.75 -8.20 -25.74
CA GLN A 10 -2.31 -9.38 -25.07
C GLN A 10 -1.45 -9.87 -23.89
N PHE A 11 -0.13 -9.75 -24.00
CA PHE A 11 0.79 -10.14 -22.91
C PHE A 11 0.82 -9.14 -21.74
N ASN A 12 0.39 -7.90 -21.95
CA ASN A 12 0.50 -6.82 -20.96
C ASN A 12 -0.78 -6.60 -20.12
N GLN A 13 -1.88 -7.33 -20.37
CA GLN A 13 -3.14 -7.18 -19.64
C GLN A 13 -3.15 -7.81 -18.23
N PRO A 14 -2.63 -9.04 -17.97
CA PRO A 14 -2.87 -9.69 -16.69
C PRO A 14 -2.11 -8.99 -15.54
N VAL A 15 -0.90 -8.51 -15.81
CA VAL A 15 -0.03 -7.92 -14.78
C VAL A 15 -0.47 -6.51 -14.38
N VAL A 16 -0.99 -5.71 -15.33
CA VAL A 16 -1.46 -4.34 -15.07
C VAL A 16 -2.78 -4.34 -14.30
N GLN A 17 -3.68 -5.30 -14.57
CA GLN A 17 -4.95 -5.41 -13.85
C GLN A 17 -4.74 -5.86 -12.40
N LEU A 18 -3.92 -6.88 -12.13
CA LEU A 18 -3.59 -7.33 -10.77
C LEU A 18 -2.96 -6.21 -9.91
N ARG A 19 -2.13 -5.34 -10.53
CA ARG A 19 -1.52 -4.20 -9.84
C ARG A 19 -2.51 -3.06 -9.53
N ARG A 20 -3.48 -2.80 -10.41
CA ARG A 20 -4.52 -1.77 -10.16
C ARG A 20 -5.48 -2.20 -9.05
N VAL A 21 -5.89 -3.48 -9.04
CA VAL A 21 -6.73 -4.05 -7.99
C VAL A 21 -6.02 -3.99 -6.63
N SER A 22 -4.74 -4.35 -6.56
CA SER A 22 -3.96 -4.27 -5.31
C SER A 22 -3.69 -2.84 -4.83
N ALA A 23 -3.51 -1.86 -5.74
CA ALA A 23 -3.37 -0.45 -5.37
C ALA A 23 -4.69 0.15 -4.85
N GLN A 24 -5.82 -0.16 -5.50
CA GLN A 24 -7.15 0.26 -5.04
C GLN A 24 -7.51 -0.42 -3.71
N ALA A 25 -7.23 -1.71 -3.56
CA ALA A 25 -7.43 -2.45 -2.30
C ALA A 25 -6.56 -1.87 -1.17
N ALA A 26 -5.31 -1.50 -1.44
CA ALA A 26 -4.44 -0.88 -0.45
C ALA A 26 -4.89 0.55 -0.05
N PHE A 27 -5.60 1.25 -0.94
CA PHE A 27 -6.15 2.57 -0.63
C PHE A 27 -7.46 2.46 0.17
N ALA A 28 -8.35 1.54 -0.24
CA ALA A 28 -9.58 1.22 0.48
C ALA A 28 -9.28 0.68 1.89
N GLY A 29 -8.35 -0.26 2.02
CA GLY A 29 -7.93 -0.82 3.31
C GLY A 29 -7.39 0.22 4.28
N ARG A 30 -6.68 1.24 3.78
CA ARG A 30 -6.14 2.33 4.63
C ARG A 30 -7.24 3.27 5.11
N ARG A 31 -8.23 3.57 4.27
CA ARG A 31 -9.41 4.37 4.67
C ARG A 31 -10.24 3.63 5.71
N LEU A 32 -10.44 2.32 5.53
CA LEU A 32 -11.11 1.48 6.51
C LEU A 32 -10.36 1.47 7.84
N LEU A 33 -9.04 1.24 7.82
CA LEU A 33 -8.21 1.27 9.03
C LEU A 33 -8.29 2.64 9.73
N ALA A 34 -8.21 3.74 8.99
CA ALA A 34 -8.33 5.09 9.54
C ALA A 34 -9.71 5.33 10.16
N GLY A 35 -10.79 4.93 9.49
CA GLY A 35 -12.15 5.02 10.02
C GLY A 35 -12.32 4.20 11.30
N LEU A 36 -11.80 2.97 11.32
CA LEU A 36 -11.86 2.09 12.47
C LEU A 36 -11.04 2.65 13.65
N THR A 37 -9.89 3.25 13.36
CA THR A 37 -9.07 3.96 14.36
C THR A 37 -9.80 5.18 14.92
N ALA A 38 -10.51 5.94 14.08
CA ALA A 38 -11.27 7.12 14.52
C ALA A 38 -12.46 6.74 15.41
N VAL A 39 -13.21 5.71 15.03
CA VAL A 39 -14.33 5.19 15.85
C VAL A 39 -13.81 4.65 17.18
N PHE A 40 -12.70 3.89 17.16
CA PHE A 40 -12.08 3.38 18.37
C PHE A 40 -11.58 4.51 19.28
N GLY A 41 -10.91 5.53 18.71
CA GLY A 41 -10.47 6.71 19.44
C GLY A 41 -11.64 7.47 20.06
N LEU A 42 -12.72 7.70 19.30
CA LEU A 42 -13.94 8.34 19.78
C LEU A 42 -14.54 7.57 20.97
N TRP A 43 -14.63 6.25 20.87
CA TRP A 43 -15.10 5.37 21.94
C TRP A 43 -14.26 5.53 23.21
N VAL A 44 -12.93 5.44 23.10
CA VAL A 44 -12.01 5.56 24.24
C VAL A 44 -12.11 6.94 24.86
N THR A 45 -12.13 8.02 24.06
CA THR A 45 -12.26 9.39 24.57
C THR A 45 -13.61 9.60 25.25
N TYR A 46 -14.70 9.11 24.66
CA TYR A 46 -16.02 9.14 25.28
C TYR A 46 -16.03 8.43 26.63
N ARG A 47 -15.47 7.22 26.71
CA ARG A 47 -15.38 6.46 27.96
C ARG A 47 -14.53 7.17 29.02
N ALA A 48 -13.39 7.74 28.63
CA ALA A 48 -12.46 8.41 29.53
C ALA A 48 -13.01 9.74 30.07
N MET A 49 -13.66 10.56 29.22
CA MET A 49 -14.18 11.86 29.62
C MET A 49 -15.53 11.78 30.34
N TRP A 50 -16.43 10.90 29.88
CA TRP A 50 -17.82 10.90 30.35
C TRP A 50 -18.12 9.83 31.40
N GLN A 51 -17.18 8.93 31.69
CA GLN A 51 -17.32 7.82 32.66
C GLN A 51 -18.75 7.28 32.75
N PRO A 52 -19.26 6.67 31.66
CA PRO A 52 -20.69 6.40 31.53
C PRO A 52 -21.23 5.57 32.69
N ALA A 53 -22.28 6.07 33.34
CA ALA A 53 -22.86 5.43 34.53
C ALA A 53 -23.35 4.00 34.29
N TRP A 54 -23.65 3.63 33.03
CA TRP A 54 -24.03 2.26 32.68
C TRP A 54 -22.86 1.27 32.80
N ILE A 55 -21.62 1.72 32.59
CA ILE A 55 -20.42 0.89 32.76
C ILE A 55 -20.23 0.54 34.23
N ALA A 56 -20.52 1.50 35.13
CA ALA A 56 -20.47 1.27 36.58
C ALA A 56 -21.55 0.30 37.08
N ARG A 57 -22.59 0.04 36.28
CA ARG A 57 -23.65 -0.94 36.59
C ARG A 57 -23.35 -2.34 36.05
N LEU A 58 -22.27 -2.51 35.29
CA LEU A 58 -21.88 -3.82 34.77
C LEU A 58 -21.26 -4.68 35.90
N PRO A 59 -21.42 -6.01 35.84
CA PRO A 59 -20.66 -6.91 36.70
C PRO A 59 -19.16 -6.72 36.49
N GLY A 60 -18.36 -6.87 37.55
CA GLY A 60 -16.91 -6.64 37.50
C GLY A 60 -16.21 -7.40 36.37
N THR A 61 -16.62 -8.65 36.10
CA THR A 61 -16.11 -9.46 34.99
C THR A 61 -16.28 -8.81 33.62
N PHE A 62 -17.41 -8.14 33.36
CA PHE A 62 -17.65 -7.45 32.09
C PHE A 62 -16.83 -6.17 31.98
N THR A 63 -16.60 -5.46 33.08
CA THR A 63 -15.75 -4.26 33.08
C THR A 63 -14.30 -4.61 32.77
N GLU A 64 -13.83 -5.74 33.29
CA GLU A 64 -12.50 -6.26 33.07
C GLU A 64 -12.35 -6.77 31.63
N LEU A 65 -13.32 -7.55 31.13
CA LEU A 65 -13.37 -7.99 29.74
C LEU A 65 -13.38 -6.80 28.76
N LEU A 66 -14.14 -5.75 29.06
CA LEU A 66 -14.17 -4.53 28.26
C LEU A 66 -12.77 -3.86 28.24
N SER A 67 -12.12 -3.75 29.38
CA SER A 67 -10.74 -3.23 29.48
C SER A 67 -9.76 -4.07 28.65
N LEU A 68 -9.77 -5.39 28.81
CA LEU A 68 -8.97 -6.33 28.02
C LEU A 68 -9.23 -6.17 26.51
N SER A 69 -10.49 -6.01 26.11
CA SER A 69 -10.86 -5.81 24.71
C SER A 69 -10.36 -4.49 24.14
N GLU A 70 -10.36 -3.41 24.94
CA GLU A 70 -9.83 -2.11 24.52
C GLU A 70 -8.31 -2.18 24.36
N VAL A 71 -7.59 -2.81 25.29
CA VAL A 71 -6.14 -3.00 25.19
C VAL A 71 -5.80 -3.85 23.95
N ALA A 72 -6.49 -4.98 23.76
CA ALA A 72 -6.28 -5.84 22.60
C ALA A 72 -6.59 -5.10 21.28
N GLY A 73 -7.67 -4.31 21.25
CA GLY A 73 -8.04 -3.48 20.11
C GLY A 73 -6.98 -2.43 19.78
N ALA A 74 -6.47 -1.72 20.78
CA ALA A 74 -5.41 -0.74 20.62
C ALA A 74 -4.12 -1.38 20.07
N VAL A 75 -3.69 -2.51 20.64
CA VAL A 75 -2.51 -3.26 20.18
C VAL A 75 -2.69 -3.72 18.72
N THR A 76 -3.88 -4.22 18.38
CA THR A 76 -4.19 -4.68 17.02
C THR A 76 -4.12 -3.53 16.01
N LEU A 77 -4.70 -2.37 16.36
CA LEU A 77 -4.64 -1.17 15.52
C LEU A 77 -3.20 -0.68 15.32
N ILE A 78 -2.40 -0.64 16.39
CA ILE A 78 -0.98 -0.26 16.31
C ILE A 78 -0.23 -1.22 15.38
N CYS A 79 -0.43 -2.52 15.54
CA CYS A 79 0.20 -3.53 14.69
C CYS A 79 -0.17 -3.35 13.21
N LEU A 80 -1.46 -3.14 12.91
CA LEU A 80 -1.93 -2.85 11.55
C LEU A 80 -1.28 -1.61 10.96
N TRP A 81 -1.16 -0.53 11.74
CA TRP A 81 -0.48 0.69 11.30
C TRP A 81 1.02 0.48 11.06
N ILE A 82 1.70 -0.32 11.89
CA ILE A 82 3.11 -0.70 11.68
C ILE A 82 3.26 -1.43 10.35
N VAL A 83 2.41 -2.42 10.07
CA VAL A 83 2.44 -3.17 8.81
C VAL A 83 2.19 -2.23 7.61
N VAL A 84 1.21 -1.34 7.70
CA VAL A 84 0.92 -0.35 6.65
C VAL A 84 2.12 0.59 6.44
N ALA A 85 2.72 1.09 7.51
CA ALA A 85 3.90 1.96 7.44
C ALA A 85 5.10 1.23 6.82
N TRP A 86 5.30 -0.05 7.14
CA TRP A 86 6.36 -0.87 6.57
C TRP A 86 6.15 -1.10 5.07
N GLN A 87 4.92 -1.39 4.64
CA GLN A 87 4.58 -1.51 3.22
C GLN A 87 4.78 -0.20 2.47
N TYR A 88 4.48 0.94 3.11
CA TYR A 88 4.71 2.26 2.52
C TYR A 88 6.21 2.52 2.32
N ARG A 89 7.04 2.22 3.32
CA ARG A 89 8.51 2.37 3.21
C ARG A 89 9.14 1.49 2.13
N ARG A 90 8.60 0.29 1.87
CA ARG A 90 9.11 -0.60 0.81
C ARG A 90 8.72 -0.19 -0.61
N ARG A 91 7.85 0.81 -0.79
CA ARG A 91 7.56 1.37 -2.12
C ARG A 91 8.65 2.38 -2.44
N ASP A 92 9.83 1.88 -2.82
CA ASP A 92 10.89 2.73 -3.35
C ASP A 92 10.34 3.52 -4.54
N VAL A 93 10.36 4.85 -4.40
CA VAL A 93 10.04 5.77 -5.49
C VAL A 93 11.24 5.73 -6.44
N VAL A 94 11.22 4.78 -7.37
CA VAL A 94 12.13 4.81 -8.51
C VAL A 94 11.67 5.95 -9.42
N THR A 95 12.20 7.14 -9.16
CA THR A 95 12.10 8.31 -10.02
C THR A 95 12.88 7.98 -11.29
N ILE A 96 12.17 7.57 -12.34
CA ILE A 96 12.79 7.45 -13.66
C ILE A 96 12.87 8.88 -14.20
N PRO A 97 14.07 9.39 -14.53
CA PRO A 97 14.18 10.67 -15.22
C PRO A 97 13.37 10.60 -16.51
N ALA A 98 12.53 11.60 -16.77
CA ALA A 98 11.84 11.73 -18.05
C ALA A 98 12.89 12.09 -19.10
N VAL A 99 13.53 11.07 -19.68
CA VAL A 99 14.51 11.23 -20.76
C VAL A 99 13.74 11.40 -22.06
N ASP A 100 14.03 12.48 -22.78
CA ASP A 100 13.43 12.78 -24.07
C ASP A 100 13.89 11.79 -25.15
N VAL A 101 13.05 11.57 -26.16
CA VAL A 101 13.27 10.52 -27.18
C VAL A 101 14.56 10.76 -27.95
N ASP A 102 14.88 12.03 -28.25
CA ASP A 102 16.11 12.40 -28.93
C ASP A 102 17.36 12.13 -28.08
N THR A 103 17.22 12.23 -26.75
CA THR A 103 18.31 11.90 -25.83
C THR A 103 18.50 10.38 -25.72
N LEU A 104 17.43 9.58 -25.85
CA LEU A 104 17.52 8.11 -25.84
C LEU A 104 18.29 7.55 -27.05
N TYR A 105 18.17 8.16 -28.23
CA TYR A 105 18.91 7.74 -29.42
C TYR A 105 20.37 8.22 -29.43
N ALA A 106 20.71 9.20 -28.59
CA ALA A 106 22.06 9.68 -28.39
C ALA A 106 22.81 8.95 -27.26
N LEU A 107 22.14 8.05 -26.52
CA LEU A 107 22.74 7.30 -25.42
C LEU A 107 23.72 6.24 -25.93
N SER A 108 24.76 5.96 -25.13
CA SER A 108 25.62 4.81 -25.39
C SER A 108 24.82 3.50 -25.29
N PRO A 109 25.21 2.44 -26.02
CA PRO A 109 24.52 1.14 -25.93
C PRO A 109 24.37 0.63 -24.49
N TYR A 110 25.40 0.86 -23.66
CA TYR A 110 25.41 0.49 -22.25
C TYR A 110 24.41 1.29 -21.41
N ASP A 111 24.35 2.61 -21.60
CA ASP A 111 23.40 3.46 -20.86
C ASP A 111 21.96 3.17 -21.27
N PHE A 112 21.75 2.83 -22.55
CA PHE A 112 20.44 2.40 -23.05
C PHE A 112 19.99 1.09 -22.39
N GLU A 113 20.88 0.11 -22.23
CA GLU A 113 20.57 -1.14 -21.52
C GLU A 113 20.20 -0.90 -20.05
N ILE A 114 20.92 0.01 -19.36
CA ILE A 114 20.59 0.38 -17.97
C ILE A 114 19.23 1.06 -17.91
N PHE A 115 18.95 2.00 -18.80
CA PHE A 115 17.66 2.69 -18.87
C PHE A 115 16.50 1.71 -19.11
N VAL A 116 16.66 0.81 -20.07
CA VAL A 116 15.68 -0.23 -20.40
C VAL A 116 15.51 -1.22 -19.24
N ALA A 117 16.60 -1.61 -18.57
CA ALA A 117 16.54 -2.47 -17.39
C ALA A 117 15.78 -1.81 -16.23
N GLN A 118 15.99 -0.52 -15.98
CA GLN A 118 15.23 0.25 -15.00
C GLN A 118 13.75 0.36 -15.38
N LEU A 119 13.46 0.57 -16.66
CA LEU A 119 12.10 0.63 -17.20
C LEU A 119 11.37 -0.71 -17.00
N PHE A 120 12.02 -1.83 -17.32
CA PHE A 120 11.47 -3.17 -17.14
C PHE A 120 11.30 -3.55 -15.66
N ARG A 121 12.24 -3.16 -14.78
CA ARG A 121 12.08 -3.31 -13.32
C ARG A 121 10.87 -2.55 -12.80
N LYS A 122 10.62 -1.32 -13.27
CA LYS A 122 9.41 -0.55 -12.88
C LYS A 122 8.11 -1.21 -13.36
N LYS A 123 8.18 -1.97 -14.45
CA LYS A 123 7.07 -2.80 -14.96
C LYS A 123 6.93 -4.15 -14.25
N GLY A 124 7.85 -4.50 -13.34
CA GLY A 124 7.79 -5.71 -12.52
C GLY A 124 8.51 -6.93 -13.09
N TYR A 125 9.31 -6.75 -14.15
CA TYR A 125 10.09 -7.83 -14.73
C TYR A 125 11.42 -8.00 -14.02
N ARG A 126 11.87 -9.26 -13.88
CA ARG A 126 13.21 -9.61 -13.39
C ARG A 126 14.17 -9.47 -14.57
N VAL A 127 15.04 -8.48 -14.52
CA VAL A 127 16.00 -8.19 -15.61
C VAL A 127 17.38 -8.70 -15.22
N THR A 128 18.00 -9.45 -16.13
CA THR A 128 19.38 -9.93 -16.03
C THR A 128 20.19 -9.31 -17.15
N HIS A 129 21.30 -8.64 -16.82
CA HIS A 129 22.22 -8.12 -17.83
C HIS A 129 23.00 -9.28 -18.44
N ARG A 130 22.98 -9.39 -19.77
CA ARG A 130 23.95 -10.19 -20.53
C ARG A 130 24.93 -9.16 -21.07
N GLY A 131 26.07 -9.03 -20.40
CA GLY A 131 27.15 -8.16 -20.85
C GLY A 131 27.68 -8.56 -22.22
#